data_AF-A0A0C9VD12-F1
#
_entry.id   AF-A0A0C9VD12-F1
#
_cell.length_a   1.000
_cell.length_b   1.000
_cell.length_c   1.000
_cell.angle_alpha   90.00
_cell.angle_beta   90.00
_cell.angle_gamma   90.00
#
_symmetry.space_group_name_H-M   'P 1'
#
loop_
_entity.id
_entity.type
_entity.pdbx_description
1 polymer ?
#
loop_
_entity_poly.entity_id
_entity_poly.type
_entity_poly.pdbx_seq_one_letter_code
_entity_poly.pdbx_strand_id
1 'polypeptide(L)'
;MAISSPQRKFKASIISHLFSLRRKTPIAAEMDCPPPPPPKDFKVSFNTNPQQTATKPLPIPQHEYITEKQALGFFDYSIPAAEPTLLLASSPPRNPPRVPLKGRVEISPRVTLTPEERAKRRLSAQRRREREEQEALREEQERQALRRRQKAEQERREREDEARRKAVVQEQLRQAAARKEKEERDAKACEERRLREIRERKQMEHERRLQYTRELEKWRHDQIQRAVSESSEKEEGRRRSAEERRIRIARLNEEVLQDGTSVALCGWVTIQTPDSMAWKRRYFKFDLPRAQMSLFRNHLDMARAMDVVNLDGRVDSFNEWYEGYEELEAIPHSFAVGFVDGQNWLVYADSADEKDKLLVLLSEAAGVIL
;
A
#
# COMPACT_ATOMS: atom_id res chain seq x y z
N MET A 1 58.96 -26.28 19.03
CA MET A 1 59.28 -25.13 18.15
C MET A 1 59.57 -25.65 16.76
N ALA A 2 58.69 -25.37 15.80
CA ALA A 2 58.96 -25.23 14.36
C ALA A 2 57.60 -25.25 13.64
N ILE A 3 57.25 -24.08 13.12
CA ILE A 3 56.02 -23.74 12.39
C ILE A 3 56.28 -24.05 10.91
N SER A 4 55.37 -24.72 10.22
CA SER A 4 55.30 -24.61 8.75
C SER A 4 53.93 -25.03 8.23
N SER A 5 53.27 -24.06 7.60
CA SER A 5 51.95 -24.14 6.98
C SER A 5 52.10 -24.35 5.46
N PRO A 6 51.28 -25.19 4.80
CA PRO A 6 51.29 -25.26 3.34
C PRO A 6 50.18 -24.39 2.73
N GLN A 7 50.60 -23.38 1.96
CA GLN A 7 49.74 -22.68 1.02
C GLN A 7 49.31 -23.60 -0.12
N ARG A 8 48.00 -23.82 -0.30
CA ARG A 8 47.44 -24.39 -1.53
C ARG A 8 47.12 -23.28 -2.53
N LYS A 9 47.92 -23.21 -3.59
CA LYS A 9 47.63 -22.47 -4.82
C LYS A 9 46.82 -23.40 -5.73
N PHE A 10 45.57 -23.05 -6.03
CA PHE A 10 44.87 -23.60 -7.19
C PHE A 10 44.98 -22.61 -8.34
N LYS A 11 45.65 -23.04 -9.40
CA LYS A 11 45.63 -22.43 -10.74
C LYS A 11 45.10 -23.46 -11.72
N ALA A 12 44.37 -22.92 -12.71
CA ALA A 12 44.06 -23.43 -14.05
C ALA A 12 42.89 -24.42 -14.20
N SER A 13 41.89 -24.05 -15.01
CA SER A 13 41.81 -24.37 -16.46
C SER A 13 40.47 -23.82 -17.02
N ILE A 14 40.43 -22.84 -17.93
CA ILE A 14 40.45 -22.88 -19.42
C ILE A 14 39.29 -23.71 -20.05
N ILE A 15 38.67 -23.12 -21.08
CA ILE A 15 37.81 -23.68 -22.16
C ILE A 15 36.31 -23.77 -21.78
N SER A 16 35.41 -22.93 -22.31
CA SER A 16 34.94 -23.00 -23.71
C SER A 16 34.11 -21.78 -24.08
N HIS A 17 34.48 -21.16 -25.22
CA HIS A 17 33.60 -20.36 -26.04
C HIS A 17 32.53 -21.26 -26.68
N LEU A 18 31.26 -20.87 -26.66
CA LEU A 18 30.31 -21.26 -27.70
C LEU A 18 29.32 -20.12 -27.96
N PHE A 19 29.40 -19.64 -29.19
CA PHE A 19 28.56 -18.66 -29.84
C PHE A 19 27.14 -19.21 -30.01
N SER A 20 26.10 -18.49 -29.55
CA SER A 20 24.74 -18.67 -30.06
C SER A 20 24.44 -17.58 -31.09
N LEU A 21 24.80 -17.90 -32.34
CA LEU A 21 24.38 -17.22 -33.53
C LEU A 21 22.85 -17.27 -33.66
N ARG A 22 22.25 -16.09 -33.61
CA ARG A 22 20.84 -15.80 -33.86
C ARG A 22 20.55 -16.03 -35.35
N ARG A 23 20.01 -17.20 -35.72
CA ARG A 23 19.47 -17.46 -37.06
C ARG A 23 18.22 -16.59 -37.27
N LYS A 24 18.35 -15.58 -38.13
CA LYS A 24 17.22 -14.94 -38.82
C LYS A 24 16.86 -15.81 -40.02
N THR A 25 15.64 -16.32 -40.07
CA THR A 25 14.99 -16.78 -41.30
C THR A 25 14.33 -15.57 -41.98
N PRO A 26 14.52 -15.34 -43.28
CA PRO A 26 13.73 -14.40 -44.05
C PRO A 26 12.57 -15.15 -44.69
N ILE A 27 11.34 -14.92 -44.22
CA ILE A 27 10.14 -15.20 -45.00
C ILE A 27 9.41 -13.88 -45.12
N ALA A 28 9.48 -13.35 -46.34
CA ALA A 28 8.63 -12.28 -46.81
C ALA A 28 7.19 -12.81 -46.88
N ALA A 29 6.32 -12.22 -46.07
CA ALA A 29 4.89 -12.13 -46.34
C ALA A 29 4.43 -10.81 -45.71
N GLU A 30 4.21 -9.82 -46.57
CA GLU A 30 3.33 -8.68 -46.33
C GLU A 30 2.03 -9.19 -45.68
N MET A 31 1.89 -8.94 -44.38
CA MET A 31 0.63 -9.00 -43.68
C MET A 31 0.54 -7.69 -42.91
N ASP A 32 -0.37 -6.83 -43.38
CA ASP A 32 -0.90 -5.68 -42.65
C ASP A 32 -1.44 -6.15 -41.29
N CYS A 33 -0.57 -6.13 -40.28
CA CYS A 33 -1.02 -6.28 -38.90
C CYS A 33 -1.68 -4.95 -38.49
N PRO A 34 -2.97 -4.95 -38.10
CA PRO A 34 -3.61 -3.73 -37.59
C PRO A 34 -2.89 -3.24 -36.32
N PRO A 35 -2.91 -1.93 -36.05
CA PRO A 35 -2.26 -1.37 -34.86
C PRO A 35 -2.82 -2.01 -33.59
N PRO A 36 -2.00 -2.15 -32.53
CA PRO A 36 -2.46 -2.70 -31.26
C PRO A 36 -3.62 -1.86 -30.71
N PRO A 37 -4.68 -2.49 -30.18
CA PRO A 37 -5.80 -1.75 -29.61
C PRO A 37 -5.32 -0.89 -28.43
N PRO A 38 -5.91 0.31 -28.24
CA PRO A 38 -5.56 1.18 -27.11
C PRO A 38 -5.82 0.49 -25.77
N PRO A 39 -5.10 0.90 -24.70
CA PRO A 39 -5.28 0.34 -23.36
C PRO A 39 -6.74 0.47 -22.94
N LYS A 40 -7.36 -0.69 -22.70
CA LYS A 40 -8.77 -0.84 -22.34
C LYS A 40 -8.94 -0.37 -20.89
N ASP A 41 -9.51 0.81 -20.70
CA ASP A 41 -9.93 1.30 -19.38
C ASP A 41 -10.98 0.34 -18.80
N PHE A 42 -10.54 -0.53 -17.88
CA PHE A 42 -11.38 -1.43 -17.11
C PHE A 42 -12.23 -0.61 -16.11
N LYS A 43 -13.32 -0.01 -16.59
CA LYS A 43 -14.48 0.32 -15.75
C LYS A 43 -15.40 -0.89 -15.72
N VAL A 44 -15.04 -1.87 -14.90
CA VAL A 44 -15.94 -2.99 -14.58
C VAL A 44 -16.90 -2.51 -13.51
N SER A 45 -18.06 -2.03 -13.95
CA SER A 45 -19.24 -1.90 -13.11
C SER A 45 -19.79 -3.31 -12.89
N PHE A 46 -19.39 -3.98 -11.82
CA PHE A 46 -20.08 -5.19 -11.36
C PHE A 46 -21.45 -4.79 -10.81
N ASN A 47 -22.48 -4.86 -11.67
CA ASN A 47 -23.86 -4.91 -11.23
C ASN A 47 -24.27 -6.38 -11.17
N THR A 48 -23.78 -7.08 -10.14
CA THR A 48 -24.28 -8.41 -9.78
C THR A 48 -25.26 -8.23 -8.64
N ASN A 49 -26.53 -8.42 -8.98
CA ASN A 49 -27.67 -8.47 -8.10
C ASN A 49 -27.73 -9.88 -7.49
N PRO A 50 -27.52 -10.10 -6.17
CA PRO A 50 -27.83 -11.36 -5.55
C PRO A 50 -29.24 -11.30 -4.95
N GLN A 51 -30.12 -12.21 -5.36
CA GLN A 51 -31.32 -12.54 -4.60
C GLN A 51 -30.90 -12.94 -3.17
N GLN A 52 -31.19 -12.07 -2.22
CA GLN A 52 -31.05 -12.35 -0.79
C GLN A 52 -32.32 -13.03 -0.29
N THR A 53 -32.16 -14.27 0.17
CA THR A 53 -33.08 -14.87 1.14
C THR A 53 -33.02 -14.07 2.44
N ALA A 54 -34.19 -13.68 2.92
CA ALA A 54 -34.41 -12.86 4.09
C ALA A 54 -33.81 -13.47 5.38
N THR A 55 -32.79 -12.84 5.93
CA THR A 55 -32.49 -12.87 7.36
C THR A 55 -32.24 -11.44 7.85
N LYS A 56 -32.98 -11.08 8.91
CA LYS A 56 -33.02 -9.74 9.52
C LYS A 56 -31.62 -9.33 10.01
N PRO A 57 -31.13 -8.11 9.70
CA PRO A 57 -29.89 -7.63 10.29
C PRO A 57 -30.14 -7.13 11.72
N LEU A 58 -29.27 -7.55 12.64
CA LEU A 58 -29.12 -6.98 13.98
C LEU A 58 -28.51 -5.56 13.89
N PRO A 59 -28.80 -4.66 14.84
CA PRO A 59 -28.26 -3.31 14.86
C PRO A 59 -26.78 -3.34 15.25
N ILE A 60 -25.89 -2.94 14.33
CA ILE A 60 -24.47 -2.71 14.62
C ILE A 60 -24.31 -1.29 15.17
N PRO A 61 -23.65 -1.09 16.32
CA PRO A 61 -23.45 0.22 16.91
C PRO A 61 -22.51 1.08 16.06
N GLN A 62 -22.95 2.30 15.77
CA GLN A 62 -22.18 3.32 15.08
C GLN A 62 -21.10 3.87 16.02
N HIS A 63 -19.88 3.32 15.95
CA HIS A 63 -18.69 3.99 16.45
C HIS A 63 -17.79 4.39 15.29
N GLU A 64 -17.84 5.70 15.01
CA GLU A 64 -16.71 6.57 14.68
C GLU A 64 -15.66 6.01 13.69
N TYR A 65 -16.00 6.07 12.40
CA TYR A 65 -14.97 6.18 11.37
C TYR A 65 -14.42 7.61 11.39
N ILE A 66 -13.30 7.78 12.10
CA ILE A 66 -12.43 8.95 11.99
C ILE A 66 -11.95 9.02 10.53
N THR A 67 -12.41 10.06 9.85
CA THR A 67 -12.21 10.32 8.43
C THR A 67 -10.79 10.87 8.23
N GLU A 68 -9.86 10.01 7.83
CA GLU A 68 -8.44 10.36 7.62
C GLU A 68 -8.17 10.96 6.22
N LYS A 69 -9.07 11.84 5.74
CA LYS A 69 -8.90 12.60 4.49
C LYS A 69 -9.40 14.04 4.63
N GLN A 70 -8.76 14.80 5.51
CA GLN A 70 -8.81 16.27 5.54
C GLN A 70 -7.65 16.80 6.39
N ALA A 71 -6.42 16.75 5.85
CA ALA A 71 -5.25 17.40 6.47
C ALA A 71 -4.27 17.97 5.44
N LEU A 72 -4.78 18.33 4.26
CA LEU A 72 -4.12 19.19 3.28
C LEU A 72 -5.09 20.35 2.95
N GLY A 73 -5.57 20.99 4.00
CA GLY A 73 -6.23 22.27 3.94
C GLY A 73 -5.15 23.34 4.01
N PHE A 74 -4.88 23.95 2.87
CA PHE A 74 -4.40 25.31 2.71
C PHE A 74 -4.76 26.19 3.93
N PHE A 75 -3.77 26.56 4.74
CA PHE A 75 -3.85 27.75 5.57
C PHE A 75 -3.01 28.83 4.89
N ASP A 76 -3.67 29.55 4.00
CA ASP A 76 -3.31 30.93 3.69
C ASP A 76 -3.54 31.76 4.96
N TYR A 77 -2.45 32.03 5.69
CA TYR A 77 -2.40 33.20 6.55
C TYR A 77 -1.25 34.09 6.05
N SER A 78 -1.66 35.00 5.17
CA SER A 78 -1.19 36.38 5.05
C SER A 78 -0.10 36.78 6.04
N ILE A 79 1.11 36.90 5.50
CA ILE A 79 2.16 37.76 6.04
C ILE A 79 1.58 39.18 6.12
N PRO A 80 1.44 39.82 7.30
CA PRO A 80 1.18 41.25 7.31
C PRO A 80 2.44 41.95 6.81
N ALA A 81 2.33 42.58 5.65
CA ALA A 81 3.26 43.58 5.18
C ALA A 81 3.36 44.67 6.26
N ALA A 82 4.51 44.74 6.92
CA ALA A 82 4.84 45.84 7.80
C ALA A 82 5.08 47.07 6.92
N GLU A 83 4.08 47.94 6.84
CA GLU A 83 4.25 49.30 6.33
C GLU A 83 5.22 50.08 7.24
N PRO A 84 6.13 50.88 6.67
CA PRO A 84 6.91 51.84 7.44
C PRO A 84 6.02 53.03 7.80
N THR A 85 5.43 53.03 9.00
CA THR A 85 4.73 54.21 9.53
C THR A 85 5.73 55.30 9.88
N LEU A 86 6.01 56.16 8.89
CA LEU A 86 6.61 57.48 9.06
C LEU A 86 5.60 58.38 9.80
N LEU A 87 5.63 58.37 11.14
CA LEU A 87 4.99 59.43 11.92
C LEU A 87 5.95 60.60 12.10
N LEU A 88 5.78 61.51 11.15
CA LEU A 88 6.03 62.93 11.21
C LEU A 88 5.40 63.51 12.50
N ALA A 89 6.21 63.81 13.52
CA ALA A 89 5.79 64.65 14.65
C ALA A 89 6.49 66.01 14.53
N SER A 90 5.77 66.94 13.92
CA SER A 90 6.08 68.36 13.79
C SER A 90 6.03 69.08 15.16
N SER A 91 7.17 69.68 15.54
CA SER A 91 7.40 70.98 16.23
C SER A 91 6.53 71.43 17.44
N PRO A 92 7.14 72.16 18.39
CA PRO A 92 7.07 73.62 18.25
C PRO A 92 8.42 74.35 18.47
N PRO A 93 8.65 75.47 17.76
CA PRO A 93 9.82 76.33 17.96
C PRO A 93 9.71 77.12 19.26
N ARG A 94 10.71 77.03 20.15
CA ARG A 94 10.84 77.92 21.30
C ARG A 94 11.37 79.28 20.83
N ASN A 95 10.46 80.26 20.84
CA ASN A 95 10.74 81.69 20.67
C ASN A 95 11.87 82.19 21.59
N PRO A 96 12.78 83.05 21.12
CA PRO A 96 13.66 83.82 22.00
C PRO A 96 12.85 84.93 22.71
N PRO A 97 12.98 85.11 24.04
CA PRO A 97 12.38 86.25 24.72
C PRO A 97 13.08 87.55 24.30
N ARG A 98 12.34 88.41 23.60
CA ARG A 98 12.67 89.84 23.38
C ARG A 98 12.59 90.55 24.74
N VAL A 99 13.73 90.92 25.30
CA VAL A 99 13.78 91.81 26.47
C VAL A 99 13.75 93.26 25.99
N PRO A 100 12.82 94.10 26.48
CA PRO A 100 12.63 95.46 25.99
C PRO A 100 13.74 96.41 26.43
N LEU A 101 14.36 97.09 25.45
CA LEU A 101 15.13 98.32 25.62
C LEU A 101 14.20 99.43 26.13
N LYS A 102 14.14 99.63 27.45
CA LYS A 102 13.48 100.80 28.05
C LYS A 102 14.11 101.10 29.41
N GLY A 103 14.83 102.21 29.49
CA GLY A 103 15.49 102.65 30.72
C GLY A 103 16.40 103.84 30.49
N ARG A 104 15.84 104.91 29.94
CA ARG A 104 16.43 106.25 29.91
C ARG A 104 16.59 106.72 31.36
N VAL A 105 17.77 106.53 31.95
CA VAL A 105 18.10 107.04 33.29
C VAL A 105 18.97 108.29 33.14
N GLU A 106 18.24 109.39 33.23
CA GLU A 106 18.58 110.74 33.70
C GLU A 106 20.04 111.00 34.10
N ILE A 107 20.65 111.89 33.32
CA ILE A 107 21.95 112.51 33.56
C ILE A 107 21.79 113.47 34.75
N SER A 108 22.23 113.02 35.93
CA SER A 108 22.33 113.82 37.15
C SER A 108 23.53 114.80 37.09
N PRO A 109 23.47 115.98 37.74
CA PRO A 109 24.23 117.17 37.37
C PRO A 109 25.75 117.04 37.56
N ARG A 110 26.49 117.52 36.55
CA ARG A 110 27.95 117.67 36.59
C ARG A 110 28.34 118.73 37.63
N VAL A 111 28.77 118.28 38.81
CA VAL A 111 29.54 119.11 39.76
C VAL A 111 30.94 119.28 39.16
N THR A 112 31.30 120.50 38.78
CA THR A 112 32.63 120.88 38.29
C THR A 112 33.65 120.80 39.42
N LEU A 113 34.14 119.59 39.65
CA LEU A 113 35.24 119.29 40.57
C LEU A 113 36.59 119.66 39.94
N THR A 114 37.46 120.21 40.77
CA THR A 114 38.79 120.69 40.42
C THR A 114 39.71 119.55 39.95
N PRO A 115 40.68 119.80 39.05
CA PRO A 115 41.53 118.75 38.44
C PRO A 115 42.26 117.85 39.46
N GLU A 116 42.65 118.39 40.62
CA GLU A 116 43.41 117.66 41.65
C GLU A 116 42.54 116.67 42.45
N GLU A 117 41.28 117.01 42.71
CA GLU A 117 40.33 116.11 43.40
C GLU A 117 39.94 114.92 42.53
N ARG A 118 39.91 115.10 41.20
CA ARG A 118 39.65 114.03 40.23
C ARG A 118 40.77 113.00 40.17
N ALA A 119 42.03 113.43 40.36
CA ALA A 119 43.20 112.55 40.40
C ALA A 119 43.22 111.70 41.69
N LYS A 120 42.96 112.31 42.85
CA LYS A 120 42.88 111.59 44.13
C LYS A 120 41.72 110.58 44.15
N ARG A 121 40.57 110.90 43.56
CA ARG A 121 39.40 110.00 43.47
C ARG A 121 39.62 108.83 42.50
N ARG A 122 40.43 109.01 41.45
CA ARG A 122 40.84 107.92 40.55
C ARG A 122 41.76 106.93 41.26
N LEU A 123 42.72 107.42 42.02
CA LEU A 123 43.69 106.56 42.72
C LEU A 123 43.04 105.75 43.86
N SER A 124 42.10 106.36 44.60
CA SER A 124 41.34 105.64 45.63
C SER A 124 40.32 104.66 45.05
N ALA A 125 39.68 104.99 43.93
CA ALA A 125 38.81 104.07 43.21
C ALA A 125 39.59 102.88 42.61
N GLN A 126 40.81 103.11 42.11
CA GLN A 126 41.67 102.06 41.57
C GLN A 126 42.15 101.09 42.67
N ARG A 127 42.63 101.61 43.81
CA ARG A 127 43.00 100.77 44.96
C ARG A 127 41.81 99.98 45.55
N ARG A 128 40.59 100.52 45.46
CA ARG A 128 39.39 99.83 45.88
C ARG A 128 39.01 98.71 44.90
N ARG A 129 39.10 98.97 43.59
CA ARG A 129 38.90 97.95 42.54
C ARG A 129 39.90 96.83 42.64
N GLU A 130 41.18 97.11 42.87
CA GLU A 130 42.21 96.07 43.00
C GLU A 130 41.96 95.14 44.20
N ARG A 131 41.44 95.65 45.32
CA ARG A 131 41.05 94.80 46.46
C ARG A 131 39.79 93.98 46.17
N GLU A 132 38.77 94.61 45.58
CA GLU A 132 37.53 93.93 45.17
C GLU A 132 37.82 92.85 44.10
N GLU A 133 38.76 93.10 43.19
CA GLU A 133 39.21 92.14 42.17
C GLU A 133 40.02 90.99 42.78
N GLN A 134 40.89 91.25 43.75
CA GLN A 134 41.62 90.20 44.47
C GLN A 134 40.69 89.31 45.31
N GLU A 135 39.68 89.89 45.95
CA GLU A 135 38.65 89.14 46.70
C GLU A 135 37.75 88.35 45.74
N ALA A 136 37.33 88.94 44.62
CA ALA A 136 36.56 88.25 43.59
C ALA A 136 37.31 87.06 42.98
N LEU A 137 38.62 87.20 42.73
CA LEU A 137 39.46 86.10 42.25
C LEU A 137 39.55 84.94 43.26
N ARG A 138 39.62 85.23 44.56
CA ARG A 138 39.62 84.19 45.61
C ARG A 138 38.27 83.49 45.70
N GLU A 139 37.17 84.25 45.72
CA GLU A 139 35.81 83.68 45.76
C GLU A 139 35.51 82.86 44.49
N GLU A 140 35.96 83.31 43.32
CA GLU A 140 35.79 82.57 42.07
C GLU A 140 36.63 81.29 42.05
N GLN A 141 37.86 81.31 42.58
CA GLN A 141 38.68 80.11 42.74
C GLN A 141 38.04 79.10 43.71
N GLU A 142 37.49 79.55 44.84
CA GLU A 142 36.78 78.69 45.79
C GLU A 142 35.50 78.10 45.17
N ARG A 143 34.73 78.91 44.44
CA ARG A 143 33.54 78.47 43.72
C ARG A 143 33.89 77.46 42.63
N GLN A 144 34.99 77.66 41.90
CA GLN A 144 35.49 76.70 40.91
C GLN A 144 35.99 75.41 41.58
N ALA A 145 36.67 75.49 42.72
CA ALA A 145 37.13 74.32 43.47
C ALA A 145 35.96 73.48 44.00
N LEU A 146 34.91 74.11 44.53
CA LEU A 146 33.69 73.44 44.96
C LEU A 146 32.97 72.78 43.78
N ARG A 147 32.81 73.48 42.64
CA ARG A 147 32.23 72.89 41.42
C ARG A 147 33.04 71.70 40.91
N ARG A 148 34.37 71.77 40.95
CA ARG A 148 35.26 70.64 40.58
C ARG A 148 35.09 69.45 41.52
N ARG A 149 34.99 69.68 42.83
CA ARG A 149 34.74 68.61 43.82
C ARG A 149 33.38 67.95 43.62
N GLN A 150 32.32 68.74 43.44
CA GLN A 150 30.97 68.23 43.17
C GLN A 150 30.92 67.43 41.87
N LYS A 151 31.56 67.93 40.81
CA LYS A 151 31.64 67.21 39.53
C LYS A 151 32.41 65.89 39.66
N ALA A 152 33.53 65.88 40.38
CA ALA A 152 34.32 64.66 40.61
C ALA A 152 33.57 63.64 41.47
N GLU A 153 32.82 64.09 42.49
CA GLU A 153 32.00 63.22 43.32
C GLU A 153 30.81 62.64 42.53
N GLN A 154 30.16 63.47 41.71
CA GLN A 154 29.10 63.04 40.82
C GLN A 154 29.60 61.99 39.81
N GLU A 155 30.74 62.25 39.16
CA GLU A 155 31.34 61.31 38.23
C GLU A 155 31.74 59.99 38.92
N ARG A 156 32.19 60.04 40.19
CA ARG A 156 32.47 58.84 40.97
C ARG A 156 31.20 58.01 41.21
N ARG A 157 30.09 58.67 41.59
CA ARG A 157 28.79 58.01 41.79
C ARG A 157 28.26 57.40 40.49
N GLU A 158 28.36 58.12 39.38
CA GLU A 158 27.95 57.63 38.05
C GLU A 158 28.76 56.40 37.63
N ARG A 159 30.08 56.36 37.86
CA ARG A 159 30.90 55.16 37.57
C ARG A 159 30.52 53.97 38.45
N GLU A 160 30.25 54.19 39.74
CA GLU A 160 29.81 53.13 40.65
C GLU A 160 28.44 52.57 40.25
N ASP A 161 27.49 53.44 39.86
CA ASP A 161 26.16 53.03 39.40
C ASP A 161 26.22 52.32 38.03
N GLU A 162 27.07 52.78 37.10
CA GLU A 162 27.31 52.07 35.85
C GLU A 162 27.93 50.70 36.08
N ALA A 163 28.89 50.57 37.00
CA ALA A 163 29.50 49.30 37.35
C ALA A 163 28.46 48.34 37.95
N ARG A 164 27.57 48.82 38.82
CA ARG A 164 26.45 48.04 39.37
C ARG A 164 25.49 47.59 38.29
N ARG A 165 25.09 48.48 37.38
CA ARG A 165 24.21 48.14 36.24
C ARG A 165 24.85 47.10 35.32
N LYS A 166 26.14 47.27 34.99
CA LYS A 166 26.89 46.31 34.18
C LYS A 166 26.98 44.93 34.84
N ALA A 167 27.21 44.89 36.16
CA ALA A 167 27.25 43.63 36.91
C ALA A 167 25.90 42.90 36.89
N VAL A 168 24.79 43.61 37.13
CA VAL A 168 23.44 43.04 37.07
C VAL A 168 23.12 42.50 35.68
N VAL A 169 23.43 43.26 34.63
CA VAL A 169 23.20 42.81 33.23
C VAL A 169 24.06 41.59 32.90
N GLN A 170 25.31 41.56 33.33
CA GLN A 170 26.21 40.42 33.10
C GLN A 170 25.73 39.17 33.85
N GLU A 171 25.23 39.33 35.07
CA GLU A 171 24.65 38.23 35.85
C GLU A 171 23.37 37.70 35.19
N GLN A 172 22.47 38.60 34.75
CA GLN A 172 21.26 38.22 34.00
C GLN A 172 21.60 37.48 32.70
N LEU A 173 22.63 37.94 31.96
CA LEU A 173 23.12 37.24 30.76
C LEU A 173 23.65 35.85 31.09
N ARG A 174 24.40 35.69 32.18
CA ARG A 174 24.90 34.38 32.64
C ARG A 174 23.77 33.45 33.04
N GLN A 175 22.79 33.94 33.80
CA GLN A 175 21.61 33.15 34.20
C GLN A 175 20.77 32.75 32.98
N ALA A 176 20.57 33.67 32.04
CA ALA A 176 19.87 33.40 30.78
C ALA A 176 20.59 32.34 29.92
N ALA A 177 21.92 32.43 29.83
CA ALA A 177 22.74 31.45 29.11
C ALA A 177 22.66 30.06 29.77
N ALA A 178 22.78 29.98 31.10
CA ALA A 178 22.66 28.72 31.83
C ALA A 178 21.27 28.09 31.70
N ARG A 179 20.21 28.91 31.70
CA ARG A 179 18.83 28.45 31.48
C ARG A 179 18.64 27.89 30.07
N LYS A 180 19.12 28.58 29.04
CA LYS A 180 19.07 28.10 27.66
C LYS A 180 19.83 26.79 27.47
N GLU A 181 21.00 26.66 28.08
CA GLU A 181 21.80 25.44 27.97
C GLU A 181 21.10 24.23 28.63
N LYS A 182 20.42 24.46 29.78
CA LYS A 182 19.63 23.42 30.43
C LYS A 182 18.41 23.02 29.59
N GLU A 183 17.66 24.01 29.10
CA GLU A 183 16.50 23.78 28.22
C GLU A 183 16.90 23.04 26.94
N GLU A 184 18.05 23.36 26.34
CA GLU A 184 18.57 22.65 25.16
C GLU A 184 18.97 21.20 25.47
N ARG A 185 19.60 20.93 26.62
CA ARG A 185 19.93 19.55 27.05
C ARG A 185 18.67 18.72 27.27
N ASP A 186 17.68 19.28 27.95
CA ASP A 186 16.41 18.60 28.24
C ASP A 186 15.63 18.37 26.94
N ALA A 187 15.62 19.34 26.01
CA ALA A 187 15.01 19.19 24.69
C ALA A 187 15.68 18.07 23.88
N LYS A 188 17.02 18.03 23.84
CA LYS A 188 17.77 16.95 23.16
C LYS A 188 17.48 15.58 23.76
N ALA A 189 17.40 15.46 25.08
CA ALA A 189 17.08 14.19 25.74
C ALA A 189 15.64 13.72 25.44
N CYS A 190 14.67 14.66 25.39
CA CYS A 190 13.29 14.37 25.01
C CYS A 190 13.18 13.95 23.53
N GLU A 191 13.87 14.64 22.62
CA GLU A 191 13.92 14.26 21.20
C GLU A 191 14.55 12.87 21.00
N GLU A 192 15.62 12.56 21.73
CA GLU A 192 16.27 11.26 21.63
C GLU A 192 15.34 10.13 22.11
N ARG A 193 14.62 10.31 23.23
CA ARG A 193 13.62 9.35 23.71
C ARG A 193 12.51 9.14 22.69
N ARG A 194 11.95 10.23 22.15
CA ARG A 194 10.92 10.16 21.12
C ARG A 194 11.40 9.44 19.87
N LEU A 195 12.65 9.66 19.47
CA LEU A 195 13.22 9.00 18.31
C LEU A 195 13.43 7.50 18.54
N ARG A 196 13.80 7.08 19.76
CA ARG A 196 13.89 5.66 20.14
C ARG A 196 12.52 4.99 20.11
N GLU A 197 11.51 5.61 20.71
CA GLU A 197 10.13 5.11 20.70
C GLU A 197 9.58 4.95 19.27
N ILE A 198 9.84 5.92 18.39
CA ILE A 198 9.45 5.83 16.98
C ILE A 198 10.16 4.67 16.28
N ARG A 199 11.46 4.44 16.55
CA ARG A 199 12.20 3.32 15.95
C ARG A 199 11.66 1.97 16.44
N GLU A 200 11.44 1.81 17.74
CA GLU A 200 10.88 0.59 18.33
C GLU A 200 9.48 0.31 17.77
N ARG A 201 8.62 1.34 17.70
CA ARG A 201 7.29 1.21 17.10
C ARG A 201 7.36 0.77 15.64
N LYS A 202 8.27 1.34 14.85
CA LYS A 202 8.49 0.94 13.45
C LYS A 202 9.00 -0.49 13.32
N GLN A 203 9.89 -0.93 14.20
CA GLN A 203 10.38 -2.31 14.22
C GLN A 203 9.28 -3.30 14.55
N MET A 204 8.48 -3.02 15.59
CA MET A 204 7.34 -3.85 15.98
C MET A 204 6.27 -3.91 14.88
N GLU A 205 5.98 -2.79 14.22
CA GLU A 205 5.03 -2.76 13.11
C GLU A 205 5.55 -3.53 11.88
N HIS A 206 6.84 -3.41 11.57
CA HIS A 206 7.48 -4.16 10.50
C HIS A 206 7.44 -5.67 10.78
N GLU A 207 7.75 -6.09 12.01
CA GLU A 207 7.69 -7.49 12.41
C GLU A 207 6.27 -8.05 12.34
N ARG A 208 5.26 -7.30 12.81
CA ARG A 208 3.84 -7.69 12.69
C ARG A 208 3.43 -7.88 11.23
N ARG A 209 3.84 -6.96 10.34
CA ARG A 209 3.56 -7.08 8.90
C ARG A 209 4.21 -8.33 8.33
N LEU A 210 5.47 -8.61 8.70
CA LEU A 210 6.19 -9.78 8.24
C LEU A 210 5.56 -11.09 8.72
N GLN A 211 5.12 -11.15 9.98
CA GLN A 211 4.39 -12.29 10.54
C GLN A 211 3.07 -12.50 9.79
N TYR A 212 2.29 -11.44 9.59
CA TYR A 212 1.03 -11.51 8.84
C TYR A 212 1.24 -12.00 7.39
N THR A 213 2.27 -11.51 6.70
CA THR A 213 2.59 -12.00 5.34
C THR A 213 2.97 -13.49 5.34
N ARG A 214 3.75 -13.95 6.33
CA ARG A 214 4.12 -15.37 6.46
C ARG A 214 2.91 -16.25 6.74
N GLU A 215 1.98 -15.80 7.59
CA GLU A 215 0.74 -16.52 7.88
C GLU A 215 -0.15 -16.61 6.65
N LEU A 216 -0.28 -15.51 5.89
CA LEU A 216 -1.06 -15.49 4.66
C LEU A 216 -0.46 -16.40 3.57
N GLU A 217 0.86 -16.41 3.43
CA GLU A 217 1.57 -17.32 2.52
C GLU A 217 1.39 -18.79 2.92
N LYS A 218 1.52 -19.11 4.22
CA LYS A 218 1.24 -20.46 4.74
C LYS A 218 -0.19 -20.87 4.45
N TRP A 219 -1.16 -19.99 4.72
CA TRP A 219 -2.57 -20.27 4.45
C TRP A 219 -2.83 -20.54 2.96
N ARG A 220 -2.24 -19.75 2.05
CA ARG A 220 -2.33 -19.99 0.60
C ARG A 220 -1.70 -21.32 0.21
N HIS A 221 -0.54 -21.65 0.78
CA HIS A 221 0.13 -22.91 0.52
C HIS A 221 -0.71 -24.11 0.98
N ASP A 222 -1.29 -24.03 2.18
CA ASP A 222 -2.17 -25.07 2.72
C ASP A 222 -3.43 -25.25 1.86
N GLN A 223 -4.02 -24.17 1.35
CA GLN A 223 -5.17 -24.27 0.43
C GLN A 223 -4.81 -24.97 -0.88
N ILE A 224 -3.66 -24.63 -1.46
CA ILE A 224 -3.16 -25.30 -2.67
C ILE A 224 -2.88 -26.77 -2.38
N GLN A 225 -2.22 -27.09 -1.27
CA GLN A 225 -1.94 -28.47 -0.89
C GLN A 225 -3.22 -29.28 -0.69
N ARG A 226 -4.25 -28.71 -0.05
CA ARG A 226 -5.56 -29.38 0.11
C ARG A 226 -6.22 -29.65 -1.24
N ALA A 227 -6.28 -28.65 -2.12
CA ALA A 227 -6.86 -28.82 -3.45
C ALA A 227 -6.12 -29.88 -4.28
N VAL A 228 -4.78 -29.89 -4.23
CA VAL A 228 -3.97 -30.91 -4.89
C VAL A 228 -4.24 -32.30 -4.30
N SER A 229 -4.24 -32.42 -2.96
CA SER A 229 -4.53 -33.69 -2.28
C SER A 229 -5.91 -34.23 -2.62
N GLU A 230 -6.95 -33.39 -2.58
CA GLU A 230 -8.32 -33.77 -2.94
C GLU A 230 -8.42 -34.18 -4.42
N SER A 231 -7.74 -33.47 -5.32
CA SER A 231 -7.70 -33.84 -6.73
C SER A 231 -6.98 -35.18 -6.97
N SER A 232 -5.89 -35.42 -6.23
CA SER A 232 -5.11 -36.66 -6.31
C SER A 232 -5.86 -37.84 -5.74
N GLU A 233 -6.57 -37.67 -4.62
CA GLU A 233 -7.39 -38.72 -4.01
C GLU A 233 -8.57 -39.08 -4.91
N LYS A 234 -9.23 -38.08 -5.51
CA LYS A 234 -10.28 -38.31 -6.52
C LYS A 234 -9.73 -39.08 -7.73
N GLU A 235 -8.57 -38.68 -8.25
CA GLU A 235 -7.94 -39.37 -9.38
C GLU A 235 -7.55 -40.81 -9.05
N GLU A 236 -6.97 -41.04 -7.87
CA GLU A 236 -6.60 -42.39 -7.44
C GLU A 236 -7.84 -43.26 -7.19
N GLY A 237 -8.89 -42.70 -6.60
CA GLY A 237 -10.19 -43.36 -6.47
C GLY A 237 -10.78 -43.75 -7.83
N ARG A 238 -10.74 -42.85 -8.81
CA ARG A 238 -11.15 -43.13 -10.20
C ARG A 238 -10.34 -44.26 -10.81
N ARG A 239 -9.02 -44.22 -10.66
CA ARG A 239 -8.13 -45.27 -11.18
C ARG A 239 -8.43 -46.63 -10.57
N ARG A 240 -8.62 -46.71 -9.25
CA ARG A 240 -8.98 -47.97 -8.56
C ARG A 240 -10.33 -48.50 -9.05
N SER A 241 -11.35 -47.65 -9.15
CA SER A 241 -12.66 -48.05 -9.66
C SER A 241 -12.61 -48.51 -11.12
N ALA A 242 -11.77 -47.88 -11.96
CA ALA A 242 -11.55 -48.30 -13.34
C ALA A 242 -10.83 -49.66 -13.42
N GLU A 243 -9.82 -49.88 -12.57
CA GLU A 243 -9.11 -51.17 -12.47
C GLU A 243 -10.03 -52.29 -11.99
N GLU A 244 -10.82 -52.06 -10.93
CA GLU A 244 -11.82 -53.02 -10.44
C GLU A 244 -12.85 -53.37 -11.51
N ARG A 245 -13.33 -52.36 -12.25
CA ARG A 245 -14.26 -52.56 -13.35
C ARG A 245 -13.63 -53.35 -14.49
N ARG A 246 -12.39 -53.06 -14.88
CA ARG A 246 -11.66 -53.86 -15.89
C ARG A 246 -11.57 -55.32 -15.48
N ILE A 247 -11.32 -55.60 -14.20
CA ILE A 247 -11.31 -56.97 -13.69
C ILE A 247 -12.71 -57.61 -13.77
N ARG A 248 -13.77 -56.88 -13.43
CA ARG A 248 -15.16 -57.39 -13.56
C ARG A 248 -15.54 -57.66 -15.02
N ILE A 249 -15.25 -56.73 -15.92
CA ILE A 249 -15.49 -56.85 -17.36
C ILE A 249 -14.73 -58.05 -17.92
N ALA A 250 -13.46 -58.25 -17.54
CA ALA A 250 -12.68 -59.40 -17.98
C ALA A 250 -13.31 -60.74 -17.54
N ARG A 251 -13.81 -60.82 -16.29
CA ARG A 251 -14.52 -62.01 -15.79
C ARG A 251 -15.83 -62.24 -16.53
N LEU A 252 -16.61 -61.19 -16.74
CA LEU A 252 -17.87 -61.27 -17.50
C LEU A 252 -17.64 -61.67 -18.95
N ASN A 253 -16.55 -61.20 -19.58
CA ASN A 253 -16.21 -61.60 -20.94
C ASN A 253 -15.89 -63.10 -21.02
N GLU A 254 -15.15 -63.64 -20.05
CA GLU A 254 -14.90 -65.08 -19.94
C GLU A 254 -16.20 -65.88 -19.77
N GLU A 255 -17.12 -65.42 -18.91
CA GLU A 255 -18.43 -66.06 -18.71
C GLU A 255 -19.30 -66.02 -19.99
N VAL A 256 -19.40 -64.86 -20.66
CA VAL A 256 -20.20 -64.70 -21.89
C VAL A 256 -19.66 -65.57 -23.04
N LEU A 257 -18.34 -65.66 -23.18
CA LEU A 257 -17.70 -66.51 -24.18
C LEU A 257 -17.87 -68.01 -23.90
N GLN A 258 -17.89 -68.41 -22.63
CA GLN A 258 -18.03 -69.83 -22.24
C GLN A 258 -19.47 -70.32 -22.33
N ASP A 259 -20.45 -69.53 -21.86
CA ASP A 259 -21.81 -70.02 -21.67
C ASP A 259 -22.62 -70.05 -22.97
N GLY A 260 -22.28 -69.24 -23.98
CA GLY A 260 -22.87 -69.27 -25.33
C GLY A 260 -24.42 -69.25 -25.38
N THR A 261 -25.06 -68.96 -24.25
CA THR A 261 -26.48 -69.21 -24.04
C THR A 261 -27.26 -67.94 -24.34
N SER A 262 -28.33 -68.08 -25.13
CA SER A 262 -29.17 -66.97 -25.60
C SER A 262 -29.73 -66.04 -24.50
N VAL A 263 -29.77 -66.48 -23.24
CA VAL A 263 -30.26 -65.71 -22.10
C VAL A 263 -29.29 -64.59 -21.69
N ALA A 264 -27.98 -64.75 -21.93
CA ALA A 264 -26.99 -63.72 -21.62
C ALA A 264 -27.00 -62.54 -22.61
N LEU A 265 -27.70 -62.67 -23.75
CA LEU A 265 -27.65 -61.72 -24.87
C LEU A 265 -28.82 -60.72 -24.88
N CYS A 266 -29.67 -60.70 -23.86
CA CYS A 266 -30.83 -59.81 -23.80
C CYS A 266 -31.05 -59.20 -22.42
N GLY A 267 -31.74 -58.06 -22.38
CA GLY A 267 -31.96 -57.34 -21.13
C GLY A 267 -32.76 -56.06 -21.31
N TRP A 268 -32.95 -55.33 -20.21
CA TRP A 268 -33.56 -54.01 -20.25
C TRP A 268 -32.50 -52.94 -20.26
N VAL A 269 -32.75 -51.89 -21.03
CA VAL A 269 -31.88 -50.72 -21.11
C VAL A 269 -32.73 -49.49 -21.34
N THR A 270 -32.29 -48.34 -20.81
CA THR A 270 -32.90 -47.06 -21.15
C THR A 270 -31.94 -46.26 -22.01
N ILE A 271 -32.40 -45.85 -23.20
CA ILE A 271 -31.58 -45.21 -24.22
C ILE A 271 -32.22 -43.88 -24.61
N GLN A 272 -31.38 -42.86 -24.79
CA GLN A 272 -31.72 -41.60 -25.45
C GLN A 272 -30.95 -41.56 -26.78
N THR A 273 -31.70 -41.57 -27.88
CA THR A 273 -31.15 -41.49 -29.23
C THR A 273 -31.02 -40.02 -29.66
N PRO A 274 -30.13 -39.68 -30.61
CA PRO A 274 -29.96 -38.30 -31.08
C PRO A 274 -31.27 -37.71 -31.66
N ASP A 275 -32.11 -38.56 -32.25
CA ASP A 275 -33.41 -38.15 -32.83
C ASP A 275 -34.48 -37.87 -31.76
N SER A 276 -34.22 -38.24 -30.50
CA SER A 276 -35.21 -38.20 -29.42
C SER A 276 -34.56 -37.83 -28.10
N MET A 277 -34.78 -36.60 -27.66
CA MET A 277 -34.36 -36.11 -26.33
C MET A 277 -35.03 -36.83 -25.14
N ALA A 278 -36.04 -37.67 -25.40
CA ALA A 278 -36.69 -38.47 -24.37
C ALA A 278 -35.97 -39.81 -24.17
N TRP A 279 -35.68 -40.13 -22.90
CA TRP A 279 -35.24 -41.44 -22.44
C TRP A 279 -36.32 -42.50 -22.70
N LYS A 280 -35.97 -43.56 -23.42
CA LYS A 280 -36.88 -44.66 -23.77
C LYS A 280 -36.35 -45.97 -23.23
N ARG A 281 -37.15 -46.63 -22.38
CA ARG A 281 -36.86 -47.99 -21.91
C ARG A 281 -37.18 -49.00 -23.00
N ARG A 282 -36.20 -49.83 -23.36
CA ARG A 282 -36.27 -50.84 -24.42
C ARG A 282 -35.73 -52.17 -23.92
N TYR A 283 -36.30 -53.24 -24.45
CA TYR A 283 -35.75 -54.58 -24.24
C TYR A 283 -34.78 -54.85 -25.39
N PHE A 284 -33.50 -55.03 -25.11
CA PHE A 284 -32.50 -55.28 -26.15
C PHE A 284 -32.27 -56.78 -26.32
N LYS A 285 -31.85 -57.17 -27.53
CA LYS A 285 -31.33 -58.50 -27.86
C LYS A 285 -30.16 -58.37 -28.82
N PHE A 286 -29.04 -58.99 -28.49
CA PHE A 286 -27.86 -59.08 -29.35
C PHE A 286 -27.91 -60.31 -30.25
N ASP A 287 -27.58 -60.12 -31.52
CA ASP A 287 -27.23 -61.16 -32.48
C ASP A 287 -25.73 -61.00 -32.79
N LEU A 288 -24.88 -61.62 -31.95
CA LEU A 288 -23.41 -61.52 -32.04
C LEU A 288 -22.87 -61.96 -33.42
N PRO A 289 -23.33 -63.08 -34.03
CA PRO A 289 -22.91 -63.45 -35.39
C PRO A 289 -23.16 -62.39 -36.46
N ARG A 290 -24.16 -61.52 -36.26
CA ARG A 290 -24.49 -60.40 -37.16
C ARG A 290 -23.99 -59.05 -36.66
N ALA A 291 -23.34 -59.01 -35.49
CA ALA A 291 -22.95 -57.78 -34.81
C ALA A 291 -24.09 -56.76 -34.74
N GLN A 292 -25.30 -57.23 -34.40
CA GLN A 292 -26.53 -56.43 -34.45
C GLN A 292 -27.23 -56.39 -33.10
N MET A 293 -27.63 -55.19 -32.67
CA MET A 293 -28.49 -55.00 -31.49
C MET A 293 -29.90 -54.64 -31.94
N SER A 294 -30.87 -55.47 -31.58
CA SER A 294 -32.29 -55.20 -31.81
C SER A 294 -32.95 -54.68 -30.54
N LEU A 295 -33.67 -53.56 -30.65
CA LEU A 295 -34.40 -52.94 -29.56
C LEU A 295 -35.90 -53.19 -29.73
N PHE A 296 -36.52 -53.77 -28.71
CA PHE A 296 -37.94 -54.10 -28.67
C PHE A 296 -38.67 -53.22 -27.66
N ARG A 297 -39.99 -53.14 -27.82
CA ARG A 297 -40.83 -52.45 -26.84
C ARG A 297 -40.87 -53.19 -25.51
N ASN A 298 -40.90 -54.52 -25.54
CA ASN A 298 -40.99 -55.38 -24.37
C ASN A 298 -40.43 -56.78 -24.67
N HIS A 299 -40.02 -57.52 -23.64
CA HIS A 299 -39.54 -58.91 -23.74
C HIS A 299 -40.59 -59.91 -24.27
N LEU A 300 -41.88 -59.61 -24.10
CA LEU A 300 -42.98 -60.44 -24.61
C LEU A 300 -43.27 -60.21 -26.10
N ASP A 301 -42.97 -59.02 -26.61
CA ASP A 301 -43.26 -58.61 -27.98
C ASP A 301 -41.95 -58.43 -28.76
N MET A 302 -41.33 -59.56 -29.08
CA MET A 302 -40.12 -59.62 -29.90
C MET A 302 -40.42 -59.85 -31.39
N ALA A 303 -41.69 -59.78 -31.81
CA ALA A 303 -42.08 -60.01 -33.20
C ALA A 303 -41.63 -58.87 -34.12
N ARG A 304 -41.61 -57.63 -33.61
CA ARG A 304 -41.19 -56.44 -34.35
C ARG A 304 -40.18 -55.64 -33.55
N ALA A 305 -38.95 -55.59 -34.04
CA ALA A 305 -37.94 -54.67 -33.52
C ALA A 305 -38.39 -53.22 -33.79
N MET A 306 -38.31 -52.39 -32.76
CA MET A 306 -38.54 -50.95 -32.85
C MET A 306 -37.39 -50.25 -33.56
N ASP A 307 -36.18 -50.71 -33.26
CA ASP A 307 -34.95 -50.21 -33.85
C ASP A 307 -33.95 -51.37 -33.96
N VAL A 308 -33.10 -51.32 -34.97
CA VAL A 308 -32.13 -52.35 -35.28
C VAL A 308 -30.82 -51.68 -35.66
N VAL A 309 -29.79 -51.91 -34.86
CA VAL A 309 -28.52 -51.20 -34.93
C VAL A 309 -27.44 -52.17 -35.34
N ASN A 310 -26.81 -51.90 -36.47
CA ASN A 310 -25.58 -52.59 -36.86
C ASN A 310 -24.41 -51.94 -36.11
N LEU A 311 -23.67 -52.74 -35.35
CA LEU A 311 -22.56 -52.29 -34.50
C LEU A 311 -21.20 -52.47 -35.17
N ASP A 312 -21.08 -53.45 -36.08
CA ASP A 312 -19.85 -53.75 -36.82
C ASP A 312 -19.32 -52.51 -37.56
N GLY A 313 -18.15 -52.03 -37.11
CA GLY A 313 -17.47 -50.86 -37.68
C GLY A 313 -18.19 -49.52 -37.54
N ARG A 314 -19.34 -49.45 -36.84
CA ARG A 314 -20.11 -48.21 -36.64
C ARG A 314 -19.85 -47.55 -35.29
N VAL A 315 -19.52 -48.34 -34.27
CA VAL A 315 -19.19 -47.80 -32.94
C VAL A 315 -17.73 -47.37 -32.91
N ASP A 316 -17.48 -46.14 -32.49
CA ASP A 316 -16.16 -45.53 -32.38
C ASP A 316 -15.60 -45.67 -30.96
N SER A 317 -16.38 -45.29 -29.95
CA SER A 317 -15.93 -45.27 -28.55
C SER A 317 -17.07 -45.47 -27.55
N PHE A 318 -16.73 -46.02 -26.39
CA PHE A 318 -17.60 -46.08 -25.22
C PHE A 318 -17.08 -45.08 -24.21
N ASN A 319 -17.88 -44.05 -23.93
CA ASN A 319 -17.44 -42.95 -23.10
C ASN A 319 -18.19 -42.89 -21.78
N GLU A 320 -17.49 -42.61 -20.69
CA GLU A 320 -18.10 -42.35 -19.39
C GLU A 320 -18.50 -40.87 -19.22
N TRP A 321 -19.26 -40.57 -18.17
CA TRP A 321 -19.71 -39.19 -17.89
C TRP A 321 -18.56 -38.17 -17.79
N TYR A 322 -17.39 -38.60 -17.32
CA TYR A 322 -16.21 -37.72 -17.18
C TYR A 322 -15.45 -37.51 -18.50
N GLU A 323 -15.83 -38.17 -19.59
CA GLU A 323 -15.18 -38.10 -20.92
C GLU A 323 -15.95 -37.14 -21.85
N GLY A 324 -16.41 -36.01 -21.30
CA GLY A 324 -17.15 -34.99 -22.03
C GLY A 324 -18.67 -35.14 -22.01
N TYR A 325 -19.20 -36.05 -21.19
CA TYR A 325 -20.64 -36.30 -21.03
C TYR A 325 -21.11 -35.97 -19.61
N GLU A 326 -20.83 -34.75 -19.14
CA GLU A 326 -21.11 -34.32 -17.76
C GLU A 326 -22.59 -34.44 -17.37
N GLU A 327 -23.50 -34.34 -18.34
CA GLU A 327 -24.94 -34.55 -18.15
C GLU A 327 -25.32 -35.95 -17.64
N LEU A 328 -24.44 -36.94 -17.83
CA LEU A 328 -24.60 -38.30 -17.36
C LEU A 328 -24.18 -38.51 -15.90
N GLU A 329 -23.50 -37.54 -15.27
CA GLU A 329 -23.05 -37.65 -13.87
C GLU A 329 -24.23 -37.89 -12.90
N ALA A 330 -25.39 -37.29 -13.20
CA ALA A 330 -26.59 -37.43 -12.37
C ALA A 330 -27.31 -38.78 -12.53
N ILE A 331 -26.96 -39.59 -13.54
CA ILE A 331 -27.64 -40.84 -13.86
C ILE A 331 -26.72 -42.02 -13.51
N PRO A 332 -27.04 -42.81 -12.48
CA PRO A 332 -26.24 -43.98 -12.13
C PRO A 332 -26.16 -44.98 -13.28
N HIS A 333 -25.02 -45.64 -13.42
CA HIS A 333 -24.80 -46.69 -14.42
C HIS A 333 -25.09 -46.24 -15.86
N SER A 334 -24.88 -44.96 -16.13
CA SER A 334 -24.96 -44.38 -17.47
C SER A 334 -23.60 -44.43 -18.19
N PHE A 335 -23.64 -44.42 -19.52
CA PHE A 335 -22.49 -44.26 -20.40
C PHE A 335 -22.97 -43.77 -21.78
N ALA A 336 -22.06 -43.23 -22.57
CA ALA A 336 -22.31 -42.81 -23.94
C ALA A 336 -21.68 -43.79 -24.93
N VAL A 337 -22.39 -44.06 -26.02
CA VAL A 337 -21.89 -44.82 -27.18
C VAL A 337 -21.70 -43.83 -28.31
N GLY A 338 -20.44 -43.58 -28.67
CA GLY A 338 -20.08 -42.73 -29.80
C GLY A 338 -20.03 -43.55 -31.08
N PHE A 339 -20.67 -43.06 -32.13
CA PHE A 339 -20.68 -43.68 -33.45
C PHE A 339 -19.79 -42.89 -34.43
N VAL A 340 -19.27 -43.57 -35.46
CA VAL A 340 -18.38 -42.99 -36.47
C VAL A 340 -19.05 -41.87 -37.28
N ASP A 341 -20.38 -41.85 -37.33
CA ASP A 341 -21.19 -40.78 -37.95
C ASP A 341 -21.29 -39.50 -37.09
N GLY A 342 -20.63 -39.47 -35.93
CA GLY A 342 -20.65 -38.37 -34.98
C GLY A 342 -21.92 -38.32 -34.12
N GLN A 343 -22.79 -39.32 -34.25
CA GLN A 343 -23.95 -39.46 -33.36
C GLN A 343 -23.52 -40.11 -32.05
N ASN A 344 -24.15 -39.70 -30.95
CA ASN A 344 -23.92 -40.27 -29.64
C ASN A 344 -25.24 -40.80 -29.09
N TRP A 345 -25.22 -42.01 -28.53
CA TRP A 345 -26.34 -42.55 -27.78
C TRP A 345 -26.01 -42.49 -26.30
N LEU A 346 -26.95 -41.97 -25.51
CA LEU A 346 -26.83 -41.99 -24.07
C LEU A 346 -27.61 -43.19 -23.55
N VAL A 347 -26.97 -43.98 -22.71
CA VAL A 347 -27.48 -45.28 -22.27
C VAL A 347 -27.34 -45.38 -20.77
N TYR A 348 -28.32 -45.95 -20.06
CA TYR A 348 -28.14 -46.38 -18.68
C TYR A 348 -28.83 -47.73 -18.41
N ALA A 349 -28.25 -48.47 -17.46
CA ALA A 349 -28.77 -49.74 -16.95
C ALA A 349 -29.30 -49.58 -15.52
N ASP A 350 -30.11 -50.53 -15.05
CA ASP A 350 -30.68 -50.44 -13.69
C ASP A 350 -29.66 -50.83 -12.61
N SER A 351 -28.62 -51.57 -12.98
CA SER A 351 -27.54 -52.00 -12.08
C SER A 351 -26.15 -51.89 -12.71
N ALA A 352 -25.12 -51.86 -11.86
CA ALA A 352 -23.72 -51.87 -12.31
C ALA A 352 -23.37 -53.13 -13.12
N ASP A 353 -23.87 -54.30 -12.68
CA ASP A 353 -23.61 -55.57 -13.35
C ASP A 353 -24.26 -55.61 -14.75
N GLU A 354 -25.47 -55.08 -14.90
CA GLU A 354 -26.13 -54.96 -16.20
C GLU A 354 -25.39 -53.99 -17.13
N LYS A 355 -24.86 -52.87 -16.61
CA LYS A 355 -24.02 -51.95 -17.38
C LYS A 355 -22.75 -52.65 -17.86
N ASP A 356 -22.03 -53.31 -16.95
CA ASP A 356 -20.76 -53.98 -17.28
C ASP A 356 -21.02 -55.12 -18.30
N LYS A 357 -22.11 -55.88 -18.16
CA LYS A 357 -22.57 -56.88 -19.15
C LYS A 357 -22.89 -56.26 -20.50
N LEU A 358 -23.67 -55.18 -20.51
CA LEU A 358 -24.07 -54.50 -21.75
C LEU A 358 -22.84 -53.97 -22.50
N LEU A 359 -21.86 -53.44 -21.79
CA LEU A 359 -20.61 -52.96 -22.40
C LEU A 359 -19.79 -54.09 -23.00
N VAL A 360 -19.67 -55.22 -22.32
CA VAL A 360 -19.00 -56.42 -22.89
C VAL A 360 -19.69 -56.85 -24.19
N LEU A 361 -21.02 -56.91 -24.20
CA LEU A 361 -21.78 -57.28 -25.39
C LEU A 361 -21.62 -56.27 -26.53
N LEU A 362 -21.64 -54.97 -26.22
CA LEU A 362 -21.43 -53.91 -27.19
C LEU A 362 -20.00 -53.93 -27.73
N SER A 363 -18.99 -54.13 -26.88
CA SER A 363 -17.58 -54.17 -27.27
C SER A 363 -17.28 -55.36 -28.17
N GLU A 364 -17.82 -56.54 -27.84
CA GLU A 364 -17.68 -57.75 -28.63
C GLU A 364 -18.38 -57.61 -29.99
N ALA A 365 -19.63 -57.11 -29.99
CA ALA A 365 -20.38 -56.90 -31.24
C ALA A 365 -19.76 -55.81 -32.13
N ALA A 366 -19.15 -54.77 -31.54
CA ALA A 366 -18.52 -53.70 -32.29
C ALA A 366 -17.07 -54.01 -32.72
N GLY A 367 -16.43 -55.01 -32.11
CA GLY A 367 -14.99 -55.26 -32.28
C GLY A 367 -14.11 -54.17 -31.67
N VAL A 368 -14.60 -53.45 -30.65
CA VAL A 368 -13.88 -52.36 -29.97
C VAL A 368 -13.36 -52.85 -28.62
N ILE A 369 -12.12 -52.53 -28.29
CA ILE A 369 -11.50 -52.92 -27.02
C ILE A 369 -11.84 -51.87 -25.95
N LEU A 370 -12.38 -52.32 -24.81
CA LEU A 370 -12.73 -51.49 -23.63
C LEU A 370 -11.53 -51.03 -22.79
#